data_AF-A0A0F5Y8G6-F1
#
_entry.id   AF-A0A0F5Y8G6-F1
#
_cell.length_a   1.000
_cell.length_b   1.000
_cell.length_c   1.000
_cell.angle_alpha   90.00
_cell.angle_beta   90.00
_cell.angle_gamma   90.00
#
_symmetry.space_group_name_H-M   'P 1'
#
loop_
_entity.id
_entity.type
_entity.pdbx_description
1 polymer ?
#
loop_
_entity_poly.entity_id
_entity_poly.type
_entity_poly.pdbx_seq_one_letter_code
_entity_poly.pdbx_strand_id
1 'polypeptide(L)' 'MNNNIDELIEQEREQARAACDIQGATSAECAAAWDVVEELQAEAAHQKQKKPKSSFEVYCDDNPDAAECRVYED' A
#
# COMPACT_ATOMS: atom_id res chain seq x y z
N MET A 1 2.30 -11.03 4.76
CA MET A 1 1.23 -10.77 5.75
C MET A 1 0.81 -9.32 5.55
N ASN A 2 -0.18 -9.09 4.69
CA ASN A 2 -0.78 -7.77 4.44
C ASN A 2 -2.14 -7.62 5.14
N ASN A 3 -2.44 -8.52 6.09
CA ASN A 3 -3.76 -8.69 6.67
C ASN A 3 -4.31 -7.40 7.28
N ASN A 4 -3.45 -6.51 7.78
CA ASN A 4 -3.88 -5.27 8.41
C ASN A 4 -4.47 -4.24 7.42
N ILE A 5 -3.86 -4.06 6.23
CA ILE A 5 -4.36 -3.06 5.27
C ILE A 5 -5.63 -3.54 4.56
N ASP A 6 -5.71 -4.84 4.26
CA ASP A 6 -6.91 -5.42 3.64
C ASP A 6 -8.10 -5.39 4.62
N GLU A 7 -7.89 -5.70 5.91
CA GLU A 7 -8.91 -5.56 6.96
C GLU A 7 -9.36 -4.10 7.14
N LEU A 8 -8.42 -3.15 7.11
CA LEU A 8 -8.73 -1.72 7.22
C LEU A 8 -9.55 -1.22 6.02
N ILE A 9 -9.23 -1.64 4.80
CA ILE A 9 -10.02 -1.30 3.60
C ILE A 9 -11.46 -1.77 3.74
N GLU A 10 -11.65 -2.99 4.26
CA GLU A 10 -12.99 -3.56 4.49
C GLU A 10 -13.77 -2.75 5.53
N GLN A 11 -13.12 -2.41 6.65
CA GLN A 11 -13.72 -1.58 7.69
C GLN A 11 -14.09 -0.18 7.18
N GLU A 12 -13.19 0.50 6.47
CA GLU A 12 -13.46 1.84 5.93
C GLU A 12 -14.51 1.82 4.82
N ARG A 13 -14.62 0.71 4.06
CA ARG A 13 -15.69 0.54 3.08
C ARG A 13 -17.07 0.44 3.74
N GLU A 14 -17.18 -0.22 4.88
CA GLU A 14 -18.43 -0.25 5.65
C GLU A 14 -18.76 1.14 6.21
N GLN A 15 -17.76 1.86 6.72
CA GLN A 15 -17.93 3.23 7.21
C GLN A 15 -18.34 4.20 6.09
N ALA A 16 -17.73 4.11 4.92
CA ALA A 16 -18.08 4.94 3.76
C ALA A 16 -19.53 4.70 3.32
N ARG A 17 -19.99 3.45 3.28
CA ARG A 17 -21.39 3.13 3.00
C ARG A 17 -22.32 3.74 4.04
N ALA A 18 -22.02 3.57 5.34
CA ALA A 18 -22.82 4.14 6.41
C ALA A 18 -22.86 5.68 6.36
N ALA A 19 -21.73 6.33 6.07
CA ALA A 19 -21.65 7.78 5.90
C ALA A 19 -22.52 8.27 4.74
N CYS A 20 -22.49 7.57 3.60
CA CYS A 20 -23.34 7.88 2.45
C CYS A 20 -24.83 7.65 2.72
N ASP A 21 -25.18 6.61 3.48
CA ASP A 21 -26.56 6.31 3.86
C ASP A 21 -27.13 7.36 4.83
N ILE A 22 -26.29 7.89 5.74
CA ILE A 22 -26.69 8.87 6.76
C ILE A 22 -26.69 10.30 6.20
N GLN A 23 -25.63 10.69 5.50
CA GLN A 23 -25.41 12.07 5.04
C GLN A 23 -25.93 12.32 3.62
N GLY A 24 -26.23 11.24 2.89
CA GLY A 24 -26.67 11.27 1.49
C GLY A 24 -25.54 10.95 0.52
N ALA A 25 -25.88 10.27 -0.57
CA ALA A 25 -24.92 9.76 -1.55
C ALA A 25 -24.10 10.83 -2.29
N THR A 26 -24.55 12.09 -2.30
CA THR A 26 -23.85 13.22 -2.94
C THR A 26 -23.31 14.22 -1.92
N SER A 27 -23.27 13.85 -0.64
CA SER A 27 -22.73 14.69 0.43
C SER A 27 -21.20 14.75 0.36
N ALA A 28 -20.62 15.82 0.91
CA ALA A 28 -19.17 15.96 1.00
C ALA A 28 -18.58 14.90 1.95
N GLU A 29 -19.32 14.53 2.97
CA GLU A 29 -18.96 13.51 3.95
C GLU A 29 -18.89 12.11 3.32
N CYS A 30 -19.85 11.77 2.45
CA CYS A 30 -19.81 10.55 1.66
C CYS A 30 -18.59 10.51 0.74
N ALA A 31 -18.31 11.61 0.04
CA ALA A 31 -17.15 11.71 -0.84
C ALA A 31 -15.83 11.55 -0.07
N ALA A 32 -15.67 12.27 1.04
CA ALA A 32 -14.48 12.18 1.87
C ALA A 32 -14.26 10.77 2.47
N ALA A 33 -15.34 10.08 2.83
CA ALA A 33 -15.23 8.70 3.32
C ALA A 33 -14.77 7.72 2.21
N TRP A 34 -15.22 7.92 0.97
CA TRP A 34 -14.73 7.15 -0.17
C TRP A 34 -13.30 7.50 -0.56
N ASP A 35 -12.87 8.77 -0.45
CA ASP A 35 -11.48 9.17 -0.69
C ASP A 35 -10.51 8.39 0.22
N VAL A 36 -10.88 8.19 1.50
CA VAL A 36 -10.08 7.38 2.44
C VAL A 36 -9.93 5.92 1.95
N VAL A 37 -11.01 5.32 1.45
CA VAL A 37 -10.98 3.95 0.91
C VAL A 37 -10.09 3.88 -0.34
N GLU A 38 -10.17 4.89 -1.22
CA GLU A 38 -9.36 4.95 -2.44
C GLU A 38 -7.87 5.04 -2.12
N GLU A 39 -7.47 5.90 -1.18
CA GLU A 39 -6.08 6.04 -0.73
C GLU A 39 -5.53 4.75 -0.11
N LEU A 40 -6.33 4.07 0.71
CA LEU A 40 -5.93 2.78 1.29
C LEU A 40 -5.74 1.70 0.21
N GLN A 41 -6.62 1.67 -0.80
CA GLN A 41 -6.47 0.76 -1.93
C GLN A 41 -5.23 1.09 -2.78
N ALA A 42 -4.92 2.38 -2.97
CA ALA A 42 -3.73 2.83 -3.66
C ALA A 42 -2.45 2.38 -2.93
N GLU A 43 -2.38 2.54 -1.60
CA GLU A 43 -1.24 2.07 -0.82
C GLU A 43 -1.15 0.53 -0.82
N ALA A 44 -2.26 -0.19 -0.75
CA ALA A 44 -2.25 -1.65 -0.88
C ALA A 44 -1.72 -2.10 -2.25
N ALA A 45 -2.06 -1.39 -3.33
CA ALA A 45 -1.50 -1.65 -4.65
C ALA A 45 0.00 -1.32 -4.72
N HIS A 46 0.43 -0.20 -4.13
CA HIS A 46 1.82 0.19 -4.05
C HIS A 46 2.67 -0.82 -3.27
N GLN A 47 2.18 -1.35 -2.15
CA GLN A 47 2.83 -2.42 -1.40
C GLN A 47 2.98 -3.69 -2.23
N LYS A 48 1.96 -4.05 -3.04
CA LYS A 48 2.03 -5.21 -3.96
C LYS A 48 3.04 -5.01 -5.09
N GLN A 49 3.28 -3.77 -5.52
CA GLN A 49 4.27 -3.46 -6.56
C GLN A 49 5.72 -3.52 -6.05
N LYS A 50 5.94 -3.36 -4.73
CA LYS A 50 7.26 -3.54 -4.13
C LYS A 50 7.69 -4.99 -4.29
N LYS A 51 8.55 -5.24 -5.27
CA LYS A 51 9.15 -6.55 -5.47
C LYS A 51 9.99 -6.89 -4.25
N PRO A 52 9.79 -8.07 -3.62
CA PRO A 52 10.73 -8.51 -2.60
C PRO A 52 12.11 -8.61 -3.23
N LYS A 53 13.12 -8.08 -2.54
CA LYS A 53 14.51 -8.24 -2.95
C LYS A 53 14.81 -9.73 -3.08
N SER A 54 15.45 -10.11 -4.18
CA SER A 54 15.98 -11.46 -4.33
C SER A 54 17.05 -11.72 -3.27
N SER A 55 17.34 -13.00 -3.01
CA SER A 55 18.42 -13.38 -2.09
C SER A 55 19.76 -12.76 -2.48
N PHE A 56 19.99 -12.57 -3.78
CA PHE A 56 21.19 -11.91 -4.30
C PHE A 56 21.21 -10.41 -3.98
N GLU A 57 20.10 -9.70 -4.20
CA GLU A 57 20.00 -8.27 -3.86
C GLU A 57 20.20 -8.05 -2.35
N VAL A 58 19.58 -8.87 -1.50
CA VAL A 58 19.78 -8.81 -0.04
C VAL A 58 21.24 -9.05 0.31
N TYR A 59 21.87 -10.08 -0.26
CA TYR A 59 23.27 -10.38 -0.01
C TYR A 59 24.19 -9.23 -0.41
N CYS A 60 23.95 -8.59 -1.56
CA CYS A 60 24.75 -7.48 -2.03
C CYS A 60 24.54 -6.17 -1.26
N ASP A 61 23.34 -5.94 -0.71
CA ASP A 61 23.12 -4.81 0.21
C ASP A 61 23.94 -4.99 1.50
N ASP A 62 24.02 -6.21 2.02
CA ASP A 62 24.75 -6.53 3.25
C ASP A 62 26.27 -6.66 3.04
N ASN A 63 26.70 -7.01 1.81
CA ASN A 63 28.10 -7.27 1.45
C ASN A 63 28.48 -6.52 0.15
N PRO A 64 28.52 -5.18 0.16
CA PRO A 64 28.74 -4.38 -1.05
C PRO A 64 30.13 -4.57 -1.67
N ASP A 65 31.10 -5.03 -0.88
CA ASP A 65 32.48 -5.29 -1.30
C ASP A 65 32.71 -6.74 -1.78
N ALA A 66 31.70 -7.62 -1.70
CA ALA A 66 31.76 -8.96 -2.28
C ALA A 66 32.03 -8.86 -3.79
N ALA A 67 32.80 -9.82 -4.33
CA ALA A 67 33.24 -9.77 -5.73
C ALA A 67 32.06 -9.73 -6.70
N GLU A 68 30.95 -10.38 -6.35
CA GLU A 68 29.71 -10.46 -7.11
C GLU A 68 28.86 -9.17 -7.04
N CYS A 69 29.15 -8.26 -6.11
CA CYS A 69 28.30 -7.12 -5.77
C CYS A 69 28.95 -5.75 -6.07
N ARG A 70 30.23 -5.72 -6.43
CA ARG A 70 30.95 -4.48 -6.76
C ARG A 70 30.37 -3.83 -8.01
N VAL A 71 29.80 -2.65 -7.85
CA VAL A 71 29.37 -1.77 -8.94
C VAL A 71 30.45 -0.70 -9.12
N TYR A 72 30.92 -0.52 -10.36
CA TYR A 72 31.87 0.54 -10.72
C TYR A 72 31.11 1.61 -11.51
N GLU A 73 31.34 2.89 -11.20
CA GLU A 73 30.83 3.97 -12.04
C GLU A 73 31.75 4.15 -13.25
N ASP A 74 31.15 4.38 -14.43
CA ASP A 74 31.85 4.63 -15.70
C ASP A 74 32.45 6.05 -15.77
#